data_AF-A0A960KBK0-F1
#
_entry.id   AF-A0A960KBK0-F1
#
_cell.length_a   1.000
_cell.length_b   1.000
_cell.length_c   1.000
_cell.angle_alpha   90.00
_cell.angle_beta   90.00
_cell.angle_gamma   90.00
#
_symmetry.space_group_name_H-M   'P 1'
#
loop_
_entity.id
_entity.type
_entity.pdbx_description
1 polymer ?
#
loop_
_entity_poly.entity_id
_entity_poly.type
_entity_poly.pdbx_seq_one_letter_code
_entity_poly.pdbx_strand_id
1 'polypeptide(L)'
;RPSVCTTASVGVCDASPMATRVCPKCGSQYVASVRRCIDCDVILVEEVDPKTDETKPTSAATPVNDGDEVAYELEGWSNQLKLSLEGMLDRAGIRRVWEAAVLLVPAEFEEQVDSLIATVEGVDLDDFDDEEERVAFDVQVLTAEELEDLDARLYAAGVAHAWTEDLELLVRDEVAEQVESVIEEILSGEAGAGADDEDGFDLQARLSGLYVAVDKLVKNPLEAKPVSRFLAAAEGIDGHGVPYGLSGDEWASFLSSLEDLRTVVQSSPDDDLAEVDAAHEARDDDGEVMDEEEQDEVEALLEESDAEDDGEPVVDRHGLARDLAMELRERLRDLV
;
A
#
# COMPACT_ATOMS: atom_id res chain seq x y z
N ARG A 1 -46.35 66.77 18.56
CA ARG A 1 -46.36 66.10 17.24
C ARG A 1 -46.23 64.60 17.46
N PRO A 2 -47.34 63.84 17.43
CA PRO A 2 -47.33 62.38 17.25
C PRO A 2 -47.79 62.01 15.82
N SER A 3 -47.38 60.86 15.29
CA SER A 3 -48.07 60.05 14.25
C SER A 3 -47.21 58.84 13.88
N VAL A 4 -47.53 57.62 14.34
CA VAL A 4 -48.35 56.51 13.76
C VAL A 4 -47.67 55.62 12.70
N CYS A 5 -47.89 54.30 12.90
CA CYS A 5 -47.58 53.12 12.10
C CYS A 5 -48.20 53.09 10.68
N THR A 6 -47.65 52.21 9.80
CA THR A 6 -48.36 51.09 9.11
C THR A 6 -47.86 50.80 7.67
N THR A 7 -47.36 49.56 7.48
CA THR A 7 -47.32 48.61 6.33
C THR A 7 -47.24 49.06 4.86
N ALA A 8 -46.36 48.44 4.06
CA ALA A 8 -46.72 47.42 3.04
C ALA A 8 -45.57 47.07 2.06
N SER A 9 -45.58 45.80 1.63
CA SER A 9 -45.14 45.27 0.32
C SER A 9 -43.76 44.61 0.18
N VAL A 10 -43.73 43.32 0.55
CA VAL A 10 -43.37 42.15 -0.28
C VAL A 10 -42.40 42.41 -1.45
N GLY A 11 -41.16 41.93 -1.31
CA GLY A 11 -40.32 41.48 -2.41
C GLY A 11 -40.01 40.00 -2.18
N VAL A 12 -40.82 39.12 -2.77
CA VAL A 12 -40.46 37.71 -2.93
C VAL A 12 -39.32 37.69 -3.94
N CYS A 13 -38.10 37.40 -3.48
CA CYS A 13 -37.06 36.93 -4.39
C CYS A 13 -37.51 35.55 -4.86
N ASP A 14 -38.02 35.52 -6.10
CA ASP A 14 -38.31 34.32 -6.87
C ASP A 14 -37.01 33.51 -6.97
N ALA A 15 -36.84 32.54 -6.06
CA ALA A 15 -35.83 31.51 -6.19
C ALA A 15 -36.30 30.60 -7.33
N SER A 16 -36.01 30.99 -8.57
CA SER A 16 -36.15 30.11 -9.72
C SER A 16 -35.48 28.77 -9.38
N PRO A 17 -36.18 27.63 -9.54
CA PRO A 17 -35.57 26.33 -9.28
C PRO A 17 -34.35 26.23 -10.20
N MET A 18 -33.17 26.12 -9.59
CA MET A 18 -31.93 25.88 -10.32
C MET A 18 -32.13 24.58 -11.07
N ALA A 19 -32.32 24.66 -12.39
CA ALA A 19 -32.41 23.47 -13.23
C ALA A 19 -31.18 22.60 -12.95
N THR A 20 -31.40 21.42 -12.40
CA THR A 20 -30.36 20.43 -12.12
C THR A 20 -30.35 19.41 -13.24
N ARG A 21 -29.15 18.99 -13.62
CA ARG A 21 -28.95 17.86 -14.53
C ARG A 21 -28.35 16.70 -13.77
N VAL A 22 -28.74 15.49 -14.11
CA VAL A 22 -28.33 14.29 -13.41
C VAL A 22 -27.54 13.38 -14.35
N CYS A 23 -26.51 12.73 -13.83
CA CYS A 23 -25.79 11.69 -14.57
C CYS A 23 -26.60 10.39 -14.52
N PRO A 24 -26.93 9.77 -15.67
CA PRO A 24 -27.69 8.51 -15.69
C PRO A 24 -26.88 7.29 -15.24
N LYS A 25 -25.56 7.41 -15.05
CA LYS A 25 -24.69 6.30 -14.67
C LYS A 25 -24.38 6.27 -13.17
N CYS A 26 -24.06 7.41 -12.57
CA CYS A 26 -23.69 7.52 -11.16
C CYS A 26 -24.69 8.28 -10.29
N GLY A 27 -25.71 8.91 -10.88
CA GLY A 27 -26.73 9.66 -10.13
C GLY A 27 -26.28 11.04 -9.61
N SER A 28 -25.03 11.46 -9.85
CA SER A 28 -24.53 12.77 -9.43
C SER A 28 -25.34 13.92 -10.07
N GLN A 29 -25.74 14.88 -9.24
CA GLN A 29 -26.51 16.05 -9.65
C GLN A 29 -25.58 17.26 -9.85
N TYR A 30 -25.78 17.97 -10.95
CA TYR A 30 -25.01 19.15 -11.31
C TYR A 30 -25.93 20.31 -11.63
N VAL A 31 -25.42 21.53 -11.46
CA VAL A 31 -26.07 22.74 -11.95
C VAL A 31 -26.13 22.74 -13.48
N ALA A 32 -27.21 23.28 -14.09
CA ALA A 32 -27.46 23.22 -15.53
C ALA A 32 -26.34 23.77 -16.46
N SER A 33 -25.36 24.51 -15.95
CA SER A 33 -24.20 24.94 -16.73
C SER A 33 -23.28 23.78 -17.12
N VAL A 34 -23.28 22.69 -16.34
CA VAL A 34 -22.46 21.50 -16.59
C VAL A 34 -23.19 20.59 -17.59
N ARG A 35 -22.46 20.12 -18.62
CA ARG A 35 -23.01 19.29 -19.71
C ARG A 35 -22.56 17.83 -19.68
N ARG A 36 -21.46 17.53 -18.98
CA ARG A 36 -20.90 16.19 -18.82
C ARG A 36 -20.60 15.91 -17.35
N CYS A 37 -20.83 14.68 -16.94
CA CYS A 37 -20.41 14.20 -15.63
C CYS A 37 -18.89 14.25 -15.53
N ILE A 38 -18.36 14.79 -14.43
CA ILE A 38 -16.92 14.84 -14.20
C ILE A 38 -16.36 13.43 -14.00
N ASP A 39 -17.12 12.54 -13.36
CA ASP A 39 -16.65 11.21 -12.96
C ASP A 39 -16.89 10.13 -14.02
N CYS A 40 -17.93 10.30 -14.85
CA CYS A 40 -18.33 9.31 -15.85
C CYS A 40 -18.09 9.76 -17.31
N ASP A 41 -17.80 11.04 -17.54
CA ASP A 41 -17.72 11.73 -18.85
C ASP A 41 -18.96 11.53 -19.76
N VAL A 42 -20.08 11.08 -19.19
CA VAL A 42 -21.36 10.91 -19.90
C VAL A 42 -22.14 12.23 -19.91
N ILE A 43 -22.89 12.47 -21.00
CA ILE A 43 -23.77 13.64 -21.14
C ILE A 43 -24.87 13.60 -20.08
N LEU A 44 -25.02 14.70 -19.35
CA LEU A 44 -26.00 14.84 -18.29
C LEU A 44 -27.40 15.10 -18.86
N VAL A 45 -28.42 14.48 -18.26
CA VAL A 45 -29.83 14.65 -18.67
C VAL A 45 -30.53 15.66 -17.75
N GLU A 46 -31.41 16.47 -18.33
CA GLU A 46 -32.29 17.39 -17.57
C GLU A 46 -33.42 16.57 -16.97
N GLU A 47 -33.67 16.69 -15.66
CA GLU A 47 -34.94 16.21 -15.11
C GLU A 47 -36.06 17.09 -15.68
N VAL A 48 -36.87 16.51 -16.55
CA VAL A 48 -38.20 17.02 -16.85
C VAL A 48 -39.13 16.35 -15.86
N ASP A 49 -39.68 17.10 -14.91
CA ASP A 49 -40.81 16.69 -14.07
C ASP A 49 -41.83 15.88 -14.88
N PRO A 50 -42.24 14.70 -14.39
CA PRO A 50 -43.57 14.22 -14.68
C PRO A 50 -44.22 13.79 -13.36
N LYS A 51 -44.99 14.72 -12.78
CA LYS A 51 -46.26 14.27 -12.20
C LYS A 51 -47.07 13.61 -13.32
N THR A 52 -47.58 12.41 -13.00
CA THR A 52 -48.54 11.58 -13.75
C THR A 52 -48.07 11.02 -15.09
N ASP A 53 -47.75 9.73 -15.13
CA ASP A 53 -48.51 8.78 -15.96
C ASP A 53 -48.40 7.34 -15.43
N GLU A 54 -49.54 6.68 -15.41
CA GLU A 54 -49.77 5.32 -14.98
C GLU A 54 -49.18 4.33 -15.98
N THR A 55 -48.22 3.48 -15.60
CA THR A 55 -48.17 2.13 -16.18
C THR A 55 -47.55 1.11 -15.23
N LYS A 56 -48.43 0.48 -14.47
CA LYS A 56 -48.28 -0.85 -13.87
C LYS A 56 -47.85 -1.88 -14.93
N PRO A 57 -46.79 -2.67 -14.71
CA PRO A 57 -46.87 -4.09 -14.98
C PRO A 57 -47.28 -4.77 -13.67
N THR A 58 -48.35 -5.52 -13.79
CA THR A 58 -48.91 -6.35 -12.73
C THR A 58 -47.87 -7.37 -12.29
N SER A 59 -47.49 -7.35 -11.02
CA SER A 59 -47.13 -8.57 -10.29
C SER A 59 -47.70 -8.43 -8.90
N ALA A 60 -48.44 -9.47 -8.53
CA ALA A 60 -49.43 -9.49 -7.49
C ALA A 60 -48.93 -8.87 -6.17
N ALA A 61 -49.65 -7.84 -5.72
CA ALA A 61 -49.86 -7.64 -4.30
C ALA A 61 -50.59 -8.89 -3.79
N THR A 62 -49.81 -9.84 -3.28
CA THR A 62 -50.33 -10.84 -2.36
C THR A 62 -50.35 -10.15 -1.01
N PRO A 63 -51.50 -10.02 -0.32
CA PRO A 63 -51.48 -9.60 1.07
C PRO A 63 -50.81 -10.74 1.85
N VAL A 64 -49.56 -10.52 2.23
CA VAL A 64 -48.72 -11.41 3.04
C VAL A 64 -48.29 -10.53 4.19
N ASN A 65 -48.55 -10.78 5.45
CA ASN A 65 -49.25 -11.81 6.19
C ASN A 65 -49.41 -11.19 7.60
N ASP A 66 -50.34 -11.67 8.42
CA ASP A 66 -50.25 -11.52 9.88
C ASP A 66 -48.95 -12.23 10.35
N GLY A 67 -47.81 -11.57 10.22
CA GLY A 67 -46.51 -12.07 10.64
C GLY A 67 -45.80 -10.94 11.35
N ASP A 68 -45.23 -11.22 12.51
CA ASP A 68 -44.51 -10.26 13.32
C ASP A 68 -43.49 -9.49 12.47
N GLU A 69 -43.53 -8.16 12.54
CA GLU A 69 -42.56 -7.26 11.92
C GLU A 69 -41.67 -6.71 13.04
N VAL A 70 -40.35 -6.70 12.80
CA VAL A 70 -39.34 -6.19 13.74
C VAL A 70 -38.89 -4.81 13.27
N ALA A 71 -38.81 -3.88 14.21
CA ALA A 71 -38.42 -2.49 13.97
C ALA A 71 -37.05 -2.23 14.59
N TYR A 72 -36.10 -1.80 13.76
CA TYR A 72 -34.77 -1.37 14.18
C TYR A 72 -34.68 0.15 14.19
N GLU A 73 -34.46 0.75 15.37
CA GLU A 73 -34.27 2.18 15.54
C GLU A 73 -32.82 2.58 15.23
N LEU A 74 -32.54 2.94 13.97
CA LEU A 74 -31.21 3.32 13.50
C LEU A 74 -31.03 4.84 13.51
N GLU A 75 -31.45 5.47 14.62
CA GLU A 75 -31.33 6.91 14.85
C GLU A 75 -29.90 7.21 15.35
N GLY A 76 -29.08 7.86 14.51
CA GLY A 76 -27.66 8.11 14.79
C GLY A 76 -26.73 7.52 13.73
N TRP A 77 -27.20 6.55 12.95
CA TRP A 77 -26.45 5.98 11.86
C TRP A 77 -26.18 6.99 10.74
N SER A 78 -24.93 7.03 10.27
CA SER A 78 -24.55 7.85 9.12
C SER A 78 -25.25 7.37 7.85
N ASN A 79 -25.48 8.27 6.89
CA ASN A 79 -26.08 7.91 5.60
C ASN A 79 -25.28 6.85 4.85
N GLN A 80 -23.95 6.78 5.07
CA GLN A 80 -23.08 5.80 4.43
C GLN A 80 -23.29 4.39 5.01
N LEU A 81 -23.44 4.25 6.33
CA LEU A 81 -23.76 2.97 6.97
C LEU A 81 -25.15 2.48 6.55
N LYS A 82 -26.14 3.37 6.49
CA LYS A 82 -27.49 3.04 6.00
C LYS A 82 -27.47 2.54 4.56
N LEU A 83 -26.69 3.18 3.67
CA LEU A 83 -26.52 2.74 2.28
C LEU A 83 -25.79 1.39 2.17
N SER A 84 -24.83 1.13 3.04
CA SER A 84 -24.11 -0.15 3.10
C SER A 84 -25.05 -1.29 3.53
N LEU A 85 -25.80 -1.08 4.62
CA LEU A 85 -26.82 -2.01 5.10
C LEU A 85 -27.90 -2.24 4.04
N GLU A 86 -28.36 -1.17 3.38
CA GLU A 86 -29.32 -1.23 2.27
C GLU A 86 -28.86 -2.15 1.14
N GLY A 87 -27.61 -1.98 0.68
CA GLY A 87 -27.03 -2.81 -0.37
C GLY A 87 -26.85 -4.28 0.04
N MET A 88 -26.62 -4.55 1.32
CA MET A 88 -26.55 -5.92 1.85
C MET A 88 -27.92 -6.57 1.99
N LEU A 89 -28.93 -5.84 2.46
CA LEU A 89 -30.32 -6.31 2.51
C LEU A 89 -30.86 -6.61 1.11
N ASP A 90 -30.51 -5.80 0.10
CA ASP A 90 -30.82 -6.09 -1.30
C ASP A 90 -30.16 -7.36 -1.81
N ARG A 91 -28.88 -7.56 -1.50
CA ARG A 91 -28.15 -8.78 -1.88
C ARG A 91 -28.73 -10.03 -1.22
N ALA A 92 -29.16 -9.91 0.04
CA ALA A 92 -29.81 -10.98 0.79
C ALA A 92 -31.27 -11.23 0.34
N GLY A 93 -31.85 -10.33 -0.46
CA GLY A 93 -33.22 -10.44 -0.93
C GLY A 93 -34.26 -10.22 0.18
N ILE A 94 -33.89 -9.51 1.25
CA ILE A 94 -34.75 -9.27 2.41
C ILE A 94 -35.70 -8.11 2.09
N ARG A 95 -37.01 -8.40 2.20
CA ARG A 95 -38.06 -7.38 2.05
C ARG A 95 -38.04 -6.47 3.26
N ARG A 96 -38.02 -5.16 3.04
CA ARG A 96 -37.90 -4.16 4.10
C ARG A 96 -38.67 -2.88 3.79
N VAL A 97 -39.00 -2.12 4.82
CA VAL A 97 -39.59 -0.78 4.72
C VAL A 97 -38.79 0.17 5.60
N TRP A 98 -38.39 1.33 5.05
CA TRP A 98 -37.75 2.39 5.82
C TRP A 98 -38.76 3.47 6.18
N GLU A 99 -38.93 3.73 7.47
CA GLU A 99 -39.70 4.86 7.99
C GLU A 99 -38.77 5.85 8.70
N ALA A 100 -38.31 6.86 7.93
CA ALA A 100 -37.35 7.87 8.36
C ALA A 100 -36.00 7.31 8.84
N ALA A 101 -35.90 6.89 10.10
CA ALA A 101 -34.70 6.28 10.69
C ALA A 101 -34.95 4.86 11.21
N VAL A 102 -36.17 4.32 11.03
CA VAL A 102 -36.55 2.99 11.48
C VAL A 102 -36.58 2.03 10.30
N LEU A 103 -35.90 0.90 10.43
CA LEU A 103 -35.91 -0.19 9.46
C LEU A 103 -36.89 -1.27 9.94
N LEU A 104 -37.97 -1.47 9.17
CA LEU A 104 -38.97 -2.51 9.41
C LEU A 104 -38.68 -3.72 8.52
N VAL A 105 -38.55 -4.89 9.14
CA VAL A 105 -38.29 -6.16 8.46
C VAL A 105 -39.24 -7.25 8.97
N PRO A 106 -39.61 -8.22 8.14
CA PRO A 106 -40.33 -9.40 8.60
C PRO A 106 -39.50 -10.16 9.65
N ALA A 107 -40.11 -10.61 10.75
CA ALA A 107 -39.43 -11.35 11.82
C ALA A 107 -38.77 -12.65 11.33
N GLU A 108 -39.21 -13.22 10.20
CA GLU A 108 -38.54 -14.36 9.55
C GLU A 108 -37.08 -14.05 9.14
N PHE A 109 -36.72 -12.78 9.01
CA PHE A 109 -35.38 -12.33 8.63
C PHE A 109 -34.64 -11.59 9.76
N GLU A 110 -35.18 -11.52 10.98
CA GLU A 110 -34.57 -10.83 12.14
C GLU A 110 -33.12 -11.25 12.36
N GLU A 111 -32.86 -12.56 12.55
CA GLU A 111 -31.51 -13.09 12.80
C GLU A 111 -30.51 -12.79 11.66
N GLN A 112 -30.99 -12.75 10.41
CA GLN A 112 -30.16 -12.34 9.27
C GLN A 112 -29.90 -10.84 9.28
N VAL A 113 -30.90 -10.03 9.62
CA VAL A 113 -30.77 -8.57 9.69
C VAL A 113 -29.85 -8.17 10.83
N ASP A 114 -29.92 -8.83 11.99
CA ASP A 114 -29.00 -8.66 13.11
C ASP A 114 -27.55 -8.94 12.69
N SER A 115 -27.32 -10.07 12.01
CA SER A 115 -25.99 -10.42 11.52
C SER A 115 -25.45 -9.40 10.51
N LEU A 116 -26.33 -8.86 9.64
CA LEU A 116 -25.96 -7.83 8.68
C LEU A 116 -25.70 -6.48 9.36
N ILE A 117 -26.49 -6.11 10.37
CA ILE A 117 -26.28 -4.91 11.17
C ILE A 117 -24.93 -4.97 11.89
N ALA A 118 -24.64 -6.07 12.59
CA ALA A 118 -23.35 -6.32 13.24
C ALA A 118 -22.18 -6.32 12.24
N THR A 119 -22.40 -6.79 11.00
CA THR A 119 -21.38 -6.71 9.95
C THR A 119 -21.12 -5.26 9.49
N VAL A 120 -22.15 -4.41 9.47
CA VAL A 120 -22.08 -3.01 9.02
C VAL A 120 -21.51 -2.08 10.09
N GLU A 121 -21.91 -2.26 11.34
CA GLU A 121 -21.35 -1.52 12.48
C GLU A 121 -19.87 -1.84 12.67
N GLY A 122 -19.40 -2.93 12.04
CA GLY A 122 -18.12 -3.52 12.34
C GLY A 122 -18.31 -4.44 13.54
N VAL A 123 -17.35 -5.32 13.78
CA VAL A 123 -17.26 -5.98 15.08
C VAL A 123 -17.17 -4.86 16.11
N ASP A 124 -18.29 -4.56 16.77
CA ASP A 124 -18.30 -3.66 17.89
C ASP A 124 -17.27 -4.21 18.86
N LEU A 125 -16.26 -3.40 19.15
CA LEU A 125 -15.35 -3.60 20.26
C LEU A 125 -16.09 -3.45 21.61
N ASP A 126 -17.43 -3.53 21.61
CA ASP A 126 -18.32 -3.60 22.76
C ASP A 126 -18.74 -5.04 23.10
N ASP A 127 -18.08 -6.07 22.54
CA ASP A 127 -18.05 -7.41 23.16
C ASP A 127 -17.12 -7.41 24.39
N PHE A 128 -17.19 -6.37 25.23
CA PHE A 128 -16.68 -6.42 26.58
C PHE A 128 -17.89 -6.35 27.50
N ASP A 129 -18.41 -7.51 27.88
CA ASP A 129 -19.36 -7.56 28.98
C ASP A 129 -18.70 -6.89 30.20
N ASP A 130 -19.32 -5.84 30.73
CA ASP A 130 -18.84 -5.11 31.93
C ASP A 130 -18.87 -5.97 33.21
N GLU A 131 -19.32 -7.22 33.12
CA GLU A 131 -19.42 -8.16 34.23
C GLU A 131 -18.22 -9.15 34.35
N GLU A 132 -17.25 -9.13 33.42
CA GLU A 132 -16.07 -10.03 33.46
C GLU A 132 -14.82 -9.41 34.12
N GLU A 133 -14.03 -10.25 34.80
CA GLU A 133 -12.79 -9.86 35.50
C GLU A 133 -11.69 -9.48 34.48
N ARG A 134 -11.15 -8.27 34.61
CA ARG A 134 -10.18 -7.67 33.67
C ARG A 134 -8.83 -7.46 34.34
N VAL A 135 -7.77 -7.65 33.57
CA VAL A 135 -6.39 -7.41 33.98
C VAL A 135 -5.86 -6.19 33.23
N ALA A 136 -5.26 -5.26 33.97
CA ALA A 136 -4.60 -4.08 33.41
C ALA A 136 -3.10 -4.33 33.33
N PHE A 137 -2.54 -4.18 32.14
CA PHE A 137 -1.11 -4.22 31.88
C PHE A 137 -0.56 -2.81 31.71
N ASP A 138 0.48 -2.49 32.49
CA ASP A 138 1.27 -1.28 32.30
C ASP A 138 2.23 -1.51 31.13
N VAL A 139 1.93 -0.86 30.00
CA VAL A 139 2.71 -0.93 28.77
C VAL A 139 3.47 0.37 28.50
N GLN A 140 3.65 1.24 29.51
CA GLN A 140 4.39 2.50 29.37
C GLN A 140 5.88 2.31 29.11
N VAL A 141 6.39 1.09 29.35
CA VAL A 141 7.77 0.71 29.04
C VAL A 141 7.97 0.52 27.53
N LEU A 142 6.90 0.22 26.78
CA LEU A 142 6.96 0.04 25.33
C LEU A 142 7.07 1.40 24.61
N THR A 143 7.88 1.42 23.57
CA THR A 143 7.97 2.51 22.60
C THR A 143 6.74 2.56 21.70
N ALA A 144 6.57 3.64 20.94
CA ALA A 144 5.43 3.78 20.02
C ALA A 144 5.37 2.67 18.95
N GLU A 145 6.53 2.22 18.48
CA GLU A 145 6.64 1.15 17.47
C GLU A 145 6.33 -0.23 18.08
N GLU A 146 6.83 -0.49 19.29
CA GLU A 146 6.51 -1.70 20.03
C GLU A 146 5.02 -1.77 20.43
N LEU A 147 4.39 -0.62 20.70
CA LEU A 147 2.95 -0.53 20.92
C LEU A 147 2.15 -0.85 19.65
N GLU A 148 2.62 -0.41 18.48
CA GLU A 148 2.00 -0.72 17.20
C GLU A 148 2.16 -2.22 16.85
N ASP A 149 3.33 -2.81 17.11
CA ASP A 149 3.53 -4.27 16.96
C ASP A 149 2.65 -5.06 17.94
N LEU A 150 2.54 -4.62 19.19
CA LEU A 150 1.65 -5.22 20.19
C LEU A 150 0.19 -5.18 19.71
N ASP A 151 -0.29 -4.03 19.25
CA ASP A 151 -1.66 -3.86 18.73
C ASP A 151 -1.91 -4.80 17.53
N ALA A 152 -0.99 -4.84 16.57
CA ALA A 152 -1.08 -5.72 15.40
C ALA A 152 -1.13 -7.22 15.78
N ARG A 153 -0.36 -7.64 16.79
CA ARG A 153 -0.36 -9.02 17.28
C ARG A 153 -1.64 -9.37 18.03
N LEU A 154 -2.13 -8.46 18.87
CA LEU A 154 -3.40 -8.65 19.58
C LEU A 154 -4.55 -8.75 18.59
N TYR A 155 -4.56 -7.91 17.55
CA TYR A 155 -5.53 -7.99 16.46
C TYR A 155 -5.44 -9.31 15.70
N ALA A 156 -4.24 -9.75 15.33
CA ALA A 156 -4.02 -11.02 14.62
C ALA A 156 -4.42 -12.24 15.47
N ALA A 157 -4.23 -12.16 16.79
CA ALA A 157 -4.65 -13.17 17.75
C ALA A 157 -6.17 -13.13 18.04
N GLY A 158 -6.88 -12.11 17.54
CA GLY A 158 -8.31 -11.90 17.83
C GLY A 158 -8.57 -11.60 19.29
N VAL A 159 -7.60 -11.00 19.99
CA VAL A 159 -7.71 -10.66 21.41
C VAL A 159 -8.50 -9.35 21.53
N ALA A 160 -9.68 -9.45 22.13
CA ALA A 160 -10.43 -8.28 22.55
C ALA A 160 -9.62 -7.53 23.63
N HIS A 161 -9.13 -6.34 23.29
CA HIS A 161 -8.40 -5.45 24.20
C HIS A 161 -8.91 -4.01 24.11
N ALA A 162 -8.72 -3.25 25.19
CA ALA A 162 -9.08 -1.83 25.27
C ALA A 162 -7.94 -1.00 25.87
N TRP A 163 -7.82 0.25 25.42
CA TRP A 163 -6.78 1.18 25.84
C TRP A 163 -7.35 2.24 26.80
N THR A 164 -6.70 2.45 27.95
CA THR A 164 -7.08 3.53 28.87
C THR A 164 -6.43 4.87 28.50
N GLU A 165 -6.91 5.96 29.10
CA GLU A 165 -6.31 7.30 28.96
C GLU A 165 -4.87 7.36 29.50
N ASP A 166 -4.49 6.42 30.38
CA ASP A 166 -3.16 6.30 30.99
C ASP A 166 -2.22 5.34 30.22
N LEU A 167 -2.63 4.92 29.00
CA LEU A 167 -1.93 3.94 28.16
C LEU A 167 -1.80 2.56 28.83
N GLU A 168 -2.78 2.16 29.62
CA GLU A 168 -2.86 0.80 30.15
C GLU A 168 -3.68 -0.07 29.19
N LEU A 169 -3.21 -1.29 28.97
CA LEU A 169 -3.88 -2.29 28.15
C LEU A 169 -4.81 -3.12 29.04
N LEU A 170 -6.10 -3.04 28.80
CA LEU A 170 -7.13 -3.85 29.47
C LEU A 170 -7.47 -5.07 28.62
N VAL A 171 -7.33 -6.24 29.21
CA VAL A 171 -7.69 -7.53 28.60
C VAL A 171 -8.48 -8.40 29.58
N ARG A 172 -9.19 -9.39 29.05
CA ARG A 172 -9.89 -10.39 29.89
C ARG A 172 -8.87 -11.25 30.64
N ASP A 173 -9.19 -11.66 31.86
CA ASP A 173 -8.31 -12.51 32.69
C ASP A 173 -7.90 -13.81 31.97
N GLU A 174 -8.82 -14.40 31.20
CA GLU A 174 -8.59 -15.65 30.45
C GLU A 174 -7.46 -15.57 29.42
N VAL A 175 -7.20 -14.38 28.89
CA VAL A 175 -6.16 -14.11 27.88
C VAL A 175 -4.96 -13.36 28.47
N ALA A 176 -4.98 -13.05 29.77
CA ALA A 176 -3.94 -12.25 30.42
C ALA A 176 -2.56 -12.93 30.33
N GLU A 177 -2.46 -14.24 30.55
CA GLU A 177 -1.20 -14.98 30.42
C GLU A 177 -0.65 -14.95 28.97
N GLN A 178 -1.55 -14.99 27.99
CA GLN A 178 -1.16 -14.91 26.57
C GLN A 178 -0.63 -13.51 26.24
N VAL A 179 -1.32 -12.46 26.71
CA VAL A 179 -0.94 -11.07 26.49
C VAL A 179 0.37 -10.74 27.19
N GLU A 180 0.57 -11.23 28.42
CA GLU A 180 1.85 -11.13 29.13
C GLU A 180 3.00 -11.76 28.35
N SER A 181 2.79 -12.96 27.80
CA SER A 181 3.78 -13.62 26.94
C SER A 181 4.12 -12.80 25.70
N VAL A 182 3.13 -12.17 25.06
CA VAL A 182 3.37 -11.32 23.88
C VAL A 182 4.14 -10.06 24.26
N ILE A 183 3.79 -9.41 25.39
CA ILE A 183 4.51 -8.24 25.89
C ILE A 183 5.96 -8.60 26.22
N GLU A 184 6.20 -9.75 26.87
CA GLU A 184 7.56 -10.22 27.18
C GLU A 184 8.37 -10.51 25.90
N GLU A 185 7.76 -11.10 24.87
CA GLU A 185 8.38 -11.35 23.57
C GLU A 185 8.80 -10.05 22.86
N ILE A 186 7.96 -9.02 22.93
CA ILE A 186 8.26 -7.69 22.38
C ILE A 186 9.41 -7.05 23.17
N LEU A 187 9.32 -7.02 24.50
CA LEU A 187 10.34 -6.44 25.38
C LEU A 187 11.70 -7.15 25.31
N SER A 188 11.72 -8.44 25.00
CA SER A 188 12.96 -9.20 24.83
C SER A 188 13.64 -8.95 23.48
N GLY A 189 13.01 -8.19 22.57
CA GLY A 189 13.59 -7.77 21.30
C GLY A 189 13.72 -8.88 20.26
N GLU A 190 13.20 -10.08 20.56
CA GLU A 190 13.15 -11.20 19.60
C GLU A 190 12.08 -10.99 18.52
N ALA A 191 11.20 -10.02 18.74
CA ALA A 191 10.08 -9.63 17.90
C ALA A 191 10.35 -8.42 16.97
N GLY A 192 11.37 -7.60 17.27
CA GLY A 192 11.55 -6.27 16.68
C GLY A 192 12.97 -5.95 16.20
N ALA A 193 13.81 -6.96 15.97
CA ALA A 193 15.11 -6.77 15.32
C ALA A 193 14.90 -6.37 13.84
N GLY A 194 14.59 -5.11 13.56
CA GLY A 194 14.25 -4.72 12.20
C GLY A 194 14.07 -3.25 11.86
N ALA A 195 14.42 -2.28 12.73
CA ALA A 195 14.76 -0.89 12.35
C ALA A 195 14.92 -0.01 13.59
N ASP A 196 15.95 -0.23 14.40
CA ASP A 196 16.35 0.81 15.36
C ASP A 196 16.84 2.05 14.58
N ASP A 197 16.50 3.26 15.02
CA ASP A 197 17.13 4.51 14.57
C ASP A 197 18.68 4.47 14.73
N GLU A 198 19.20 3.59 15.60
CA GLU A 198 20.63 3.27 15.70
C GLU A 198 21.17 2.48 14.50
N ASP A 199 20.39 1.54 13.93
CA ASP A 199 20.74 0.81 12.70
C ASP A 199 20.78 1.74 11.49
N GLY A 200 19.89 2.75 11.41
CA GLY A 200 19.91 3.74 10.33
C GLY A 200 21.18 4.60 10.33
N PHE A 201 21.65 5.03 11.51
CA PHE A 201 22.90 5.78 11.64
C PHE A 201 24.13 4.89 11.39
N ASP A 202 24.13 3.64 11.87
CA ASP A 202 25.20 2.68 11.59
C ASP A 202 25.27 2.34 10.09
N LEU A 203 24.12 2.11 9.45
CA LEU A 203 24.01 1.87 8.02
C LEU A 203 24.54 3.07 7.21
N GLN A 204 24.18 4.30 7.58
CA GLN A 204 24.68 5.49 6.88
C GLN A 204 26.20 5.66 7.02
N ALA A 205 26.76 5.34 8.20
CA ALA A 205 28.20 5.33 8.41
C ALA A 205 28.89 4.24 7.58
N ARG A 206 28.27 3.05 7.44
CA ARG A 206 28.75 1.95 6.60
C ARG A 206 28.70 2.28 5.12
N LEU A 207 27.58 2.83 4.61
CA LEU A 207 27.44 3.27 3.22
C LEU A 207 28.49 4.33 2.86
N SER A 208 28.74 5.27 3.77
CA SER A 208 29.82 6.26 3.63
C SER A 208 31.21 5.60 3.58
N GLY A 209 31.46 4.60 4.44
CA GLY A 209 32.69 3.81 4.45
C GLY A 209 32.88 3.00 3.16
N LEU A 210 31.80 2.39 2.67
CA LEU A 210 31.75 1.63 1.44
C LEU A 210 32.05 2.52 0.23
N TYR A 211 31.44 3.71 0.14
CA TYR A 211 31.75 4.68 -0.93
C TYR A 211 33.25 5.00 -1.01
N VAL A 212 33.90 5.25 0.13
CA VAL A 212 35.34 5.52 0.18
C VAL A 212 36.17 4.29 -0.20
N ALA A 213 35.71 3.09 0.12
CA ALA A 213 36.37 1.84 -0.26
C ALA A 213 36.24 1.59 -1.77
N VAL A 214 35.06 1.79 -2.33
CA VAL A 214 34.77 1.65 -3.77
C VAL A 214 35.54 2.70 -4.58
N ASP A 215 35.64 3.97 -4.15
CA ASP A 215 36.47 4.99 -4.85
C ASP A 215 37.95 4.61 -4.94
N LYS A 216 38.46 3.90 -3.92
CA LYS A 216 39.83 3.35 -3.93
C LYS A 216 39.93 2.13 -4.84
N LEU A 217 38.88 1.31 -4.90
CA LEU A 217 38.78 0.13 -5.75
C LEU A 217 38.75 0.51 -7.23
N VAL A 218 37.99 1.55 -7.63
CA VAL A 218 37.97 2.09 -9.00
C VAL A 218 39.38 2.43 -9.52
N LYS A 219 40.27 2.91 -8.64
CA LYS A 219 41.65 3.25 -9.00
C LYS A 219 42.54 2.02 -9.12
N ASN A 220 42.32 1.00 -8.29
CA ASN A 220 43.14 -0.20 -8.18
C ASN A 220 42.25 -1.42 -7.84
N PRO A 221 41.55 -2.01 -8.84
CA PRO A 221 40.43 -2.91 -8.60
C PRO A 221 40.81 -4.29 -8.06
N LEU A 222 42.04 -4.75 -8.30
CA LEU A 222 42.52 -6.07 -7.88
C LEU A 222 43.67 -6.01 -6.85
N GLU A 223 44.00 -4.82 -6.34
CA GLU A 223 45.02 -4.72 -5.30
C GLU A 223 44.51 -5.23 -3.94
N ALA A 224 45.28 -6.08 -3.27
CA ALA A 224 44.89 -6.73 -2.01
C ALA A 224 44.45 -5.75 -0.89
N LYS A 225 45.04 -4.56 -0.86
CA LYS A 225 44.78 -3.56 0.19
C LYS A 225 43.47 -2.76 -0.03
N PRO A 226 43.15 -2.33 -1.26
CA PRO A 226 41.80 -1.87 -1.62
C PRO A 226 40.74 -2.96 -1.46
N VAL A 227 40.97 -4.18 -1.96
CA VAL A 227 40.00 -5.30 -1.89
C VAL A 227 39.65 -5.65 -0.45
N SER A 228 40.63 -5.82 0.43
CA SER A 228 40.37 -6.11 1.87
C SER A 228 39.56 -5.02 2.58
N ARG A 229 39.73 -3.75 2.19
CA ARG A 229 38.94 -2.65 2.76
C ARG A 229 37.52 -2.59 2.22
N PHE A 230 37.33 -2.92 0.94
CA PHE A 230 36.00 -3.04 0.36
C PHE A 230 35.23 -4.18 1.03
N LEU A 231 35.83 -5.37 1.15
CA LEU A 231 35.19 -6.51 1.79
C LEU A 231 34.81 -6.23 3.25
N ALA A 232 35.69 -5.59 4.00
CA ALA A 232 35.40 -5.20 5.39
C ALA A 232 34.32 -4.10 5.49
N ALA A 233 34.16 -3.26 4.47
CA ALA A 233 33.12 -2.23 4.44
C ALA A 233 31.77 -2.77 3.94
N ALA A 234 31.79 -3.79 3.09
CA ALA A 234 30.61 -4.48 2.57
C ALA A 234 29.99 -5.45 3.60
N GLU A 235 30.78 -5.90 4.57
CA GLU A 235 30.35 -6.85 5.60
C GLU A 235 29.21 -6.27 6.46
N GLY A 236 28.11 -7.03 6.52
CA GLY A 236 26.95 -6.72 7.35
C GLY A 236 25.97 -5.71 6.76
N ILE A 237 26.19 -5.20 5.54
CA ILE A 237 25.23 -4.30 4.88
C ILE A 237 23.93 -5.04 4.52
N ASP A 238 24.03 -6.32 4.17
CA ASP A 238 22.92 -7.22 3.83
C ASP A 238 21.98 -7.54 5.00
N GLY A 239 22.45 -7.34 6.24
CA GLY A 239 21.66 -7.54 7.45
C GLY A 239 20.79 -6.35 7.87
N HIS A 240 20.93 -5.19 7.22
CA HIS A 240 20.16 -4.00 7.55
C HIS A 240 18.90 -3.85 6.67
N GLY A 241 17.86 -3.26 7.26
CA GLY A 241 16.62 -2.89 6.56
C GLY A 241 16.84 -1.86 5.44
N VAL A 242 15.80 -1.67 4.62
CA VAL A 242 15.83 -0.72 3.50
C VAL A 242 16.08 0.71 4.03
N PRO A 243 17.11 1.43 3.54
CA PRO A 243 17.36 2.81 3.96
C PRO A 243 16.18 3.74 3.65
N TYR A 244 15.99 4.77 4.49
CA TYR A 244 14.94 5.77 4.30
C TYR A 244 15.02 6.41 2.91
N GLY A 245 13.89 6.42 2.19
CA GLY A 245 13.79 7.02 0.86
C GLY A 245 14.14 6.11 -0.31
N LEU A 246 14.49 4.84 -0.06
CA LEU A 246 14.61 3.80 -1.10
C LEU A 246 13.44 2.83 -1.07
N SER A 247 13.09 2.28 -2.23
CA SER A 247 12.21 1.11 -2.31
C SER A 247 12.96 -0.20 -2.07
N GLY A 248 12.24 -1.25 -1.66
CA GLY A 248 12.83 -2.58 -1.43
C GLY A 248 13.48 -3.17 -2.68
N ASP A 249 12.90 -2.93 -3.86
CA ASP A 249 13.47 -3.39 -5.14
C ASP A 249 14.79 -2.67 -5.48
N GLU A 250 14.88 -1.37 -5.21
CA GLU A 250 16.12 -0.59 -5.39
C GLU A 250 17.22 -1.05 -4.43
N TRP A 251 16.86 -1.34 -3.17
CA TRP A 251 17.80 -1.88 -2.18
C TRP A 251 18.31 -3.27 -2.56
N ALA A 252 17.42 -4.17 -3.00
CA ALA A 252 17.79 -5.50 -3.47
C ALA A 252 18.71 -5.44 -4.70
N SER A 253 18.44 -4.54 -5.65
CA SER A 253 19.29 -4.30 -6.82
C SER A 253 20.69 -3.79 -6.43
N PHE A 254 20.78 -2.90 -5.44
CA PHE A 254 22.05 -2.43 -4.90
C PHE A 254 22.85 -3.57 -4.26
N LEU A 255 22.22 -4.40 -3.42
CA LEU A 255 22.87 -5.57 -2.80
C LEU A 255 23.35 -6.59 -3.83
N SER A 256 22.59 -6.80 -4.92
CA SER A 256 23.03 -7.66 -6.04
C SER A 256 24.31 -7.13 -6.69
N SER A 257 24.36 -5.84 -7.04
CA SER A 257 25.55 -5.24 -7.65
C SER A 257 26.77 -5.23 -6.71
N LEU A 258 26.54 -5.14 -5.39
CA LEU A 258 27.58 -5.27 -4.38
C LEU A 258 28.18 -6.70 -4.36
N GLU A 259 27.33 -7.72 -4.45
CA GLU A 259 27.74 -9.13 -4.46
C GLU A 259 28.40 -9.53 -5.79
N ASP A 260 27.95 -8.99 -6.93
CA ASP A 260 28.60 -9.17 -8.22
C ASP A 260 30.05 -8.67 -8.17
N LEU A 261 30.25 -7.46 -7.65
CA LEU A 261 31.59 -6.90 -7.46
C LEU A 261 32.41 -7.72 -6.46
N ARG A 262 31.81 -8.20 -5.37
CA ARG A 262 32.46 -9.07 -4.38
C ARG A 262 32.98 -10.35 -5.00
N THR A 263 32.15 -11.01 -5.82
CA THR A 263 32.51 -12.23 -6.53
C THR A 263 33.74 -11.98 -7.39
N VAL A 264 33.71 -10.95 -8.24
CA VAL A 264 34.80 -10.65 -9.19
C VAL A 264 36.12 -10.31 -8.48
N VAL A 265 36.08 -9.55 -7.38
CA VAL A 265 37.31 -9.22 -6.63
C VAL A 265 37.83 -10.37 -5.78
N GLN A 266 36.98 -11.35 -5.44
CA GLN A 266 37.36 -12.54 -4.66
C GLN A 266 37.80 -13.73 -5.52
N SER A 267 37.37 -13.82 -6.78
CA SER A 267 37.80 -14.89 -7.69
C SER A 267 39.33 -14.96 -7.77
N SER A 268 39.92 -16.14 -7.91
CA SER A 268 41.30 -16.28 -8.34
C SER A 268 41.37 -16.20 -9.87
N PRO A 269 42.47 -15.77 -10.50
CA PRO A 269 42.68 -16.02 -11.95
C PRO A 269 42.61 -17.51 -12.32
N ASP A 270 42.72 -18.42 -11.34
CA ASP A 270 42.49 -19.86 -11.53
C ASP A 270 41.00 -20.27 -11.43
N ASP A 271 40.11 -19.40 -10.93
CA ASP A 271 38.67 -19.65 -10.84
C ASP A 271 37.93 -19.36 -12.17
N ASP A 272 38.55 -18.61 -13.09
CA ASP A 272 38.01 -18.32 -14.44
C ASP A 272 37.88 -19.58 -15.34
N LEU A 273 38.26 -20.77 -14.83
CA LEU A 273 38.06 -22.06 -15.49
C LEU A 273 36.71 -22.74 -15.12
N ALA A 274 35.85 -22.07 -14.35
CA ALA A 274 34.54 -22.59 -13.95
C ALA A 274 33.42 -21.56 -14.16
N GLU A 275 32.78 -21.64 -15.33
CA GLU A 275 31.41 -21.20 -15.64
C GLU A 275 31.00 -19.75 -15.27
N VAL A 276 31.03 -18.85 -16.25
CA VAL A 276 30.04 -17.77 -16.39
C VAL A 276 29.64 -17.63 -17.87
N ASP A 277 28.72 -18.50 -18.30
CA ASP A 277 27.92 -18.31 -19.51
C ASP A 277 26.53 -17.78 -19.10
N ALA A 278 26.00 -16.87 -19.92
CA ALA A 278 24.63 -16.33 -19.92
C ALA A 278 24.17 -15.39 -18.77
N ALA A 279 24.38 -14.08 -18.93
CA ALA A 279 23.42 -13.07 -18.41
C ALA A 279 23.45 -11.66 -19.05
N HIS A 280 24.45 -11.27 -19.86
CA HIS A 280 24.57 -9.86 -20.31
C HIS A 280 24.18 -9.56 -21.77
N GLU A 281 23.59 -10.50 -22.52
CA GLU A 281 23.11 -10.26 -23.90
C GLU A 281 21.58 -10.37 -24.00
N ALA A 282 20.84 -9.49 -23.31
CA ALA A 282 19.41 -9.30 -23.56
C ALA A 282 18.89 -7.98 -22.96
N ARG A 283 19.30 -6.84 -23.53
CA ARG A 283 18.74 -5.47 -23.43
C ARG A 283 19.77 -4.60 -24.18
N ASP A 284 19.62 -4.29 -25.46
CA ASP A 284 18.50 -3.63 -26.10
C ASP A 284 18.34 -4.09 -27.56
N ASP A 285 17.17 -4.64 -27.88
CA ASP A 285 16.61 -4.75 -29.22
C ASP A 285 15.56 -3.63 -29.33
N ASP A 286 15.92 -2.53 -29.98
CA ASP A 286 14.96 -1.63 -30.58
C ASP A 286 15.58 -1.10 -31.87
N GLY A 287 15.10 -1.67 -32.97
CA GLY A 287 15.62 -1.42 -34.30
C GLY A 287 15.41 0.02 -34.75
N GLU A 288 16.40 0.54 -35.46
CA GLU A 288 16.13 1.44 -36.57
C GLU A 288 16.96 1.04 -37.78
N VAL A 289 16.19 0.90 -38.86
CA VAL A 289 16.48 0.58 -40.25
C VAL A 289 17.71 1.27 -40.85
N MET A 290 18.33 0.53 -41.77
CA MET A 290 19.39 0.96 -42.68
C MET A 290 19.07 2.29 -43.39
N ASP A 291 20.12 3.06 -43.65
CA ASP A 291 20.23 3.72 -44.96
C ASP A 291 21.58 3.32 -45.59
N GLU A 292 21.45 2.87 -46.84
CA GLU A 292 22.49 2.42 -47.73
C GLU A 292 23.29 3.63 -48.22
N GLU A 293 24.60 3.67 -47.99
CA GLU A 293 25.59 4.18 -48.96
C GLU A 293 27.02 3.93 -48.43
N GLU A 294 27.92 3.55 -49.35
CA GLU A 294 29.35 3.21 -49.16
C GLU A 294 29.69 1.75 -48.78
N GLN A 295 29.16 0.84 -49.59
CA GLN A 295 29.96 -0.29 -50.10
C GLN A 295 30.90 0.23 -51.20
N ASP A 296 32.16 0.51 -50.89
CA ASP A 296 33.28 0.52 -51.85
C ASP A 296 34.60 0.73 -51.09
N GLU A 297 35.20 -0.35 -50.60
CA GLU A 297 36.66 -0.61 -50.58
C GLU A 297 36.93 -1.90 -49.78
N VAL A 298 36.70 -3.04 -50.44
CA VAL A 298 37.25 -4.34 -50.02
C VAL A 298 38.15 -4.86 -51.14
N GLU A 299 39.41 -4.44 -51.21
CA GLU A 299 40.44 -5.31 -51.77
C GLU A 299 41.86 -4.85 -51.41
N ALA A 300 42.71 -5.84 -51.14
CA ALA A 300 44.14 -5.77 -50.88
C ALA A 300 44.56 -5.28 -49.47
N LEU A 301 44.58 -6.22 -48.52
CA LEU A 301 45.83 -6.72 -47.92
C LEU A 301 45.52 -7.90 -46.97
N LEU A 302 45.43 -9.09 -47.55
CA LEU A 302 45.57 -10.35 -46.84
C LEU A 302 46.85 -11.02 -47.34
N GLU A 303 47.90 -11.00 -46.52
CA GLU A 303 49.01 -11.96 -46.59
C GLU A 303 49.58 -12.14 -45.17
N GLU A 304 49.10 -13.22 -44.54
CA GLU A 304 49.83 -14.15 -43.67
C GLU A 304 50.58 -13.62 -42.44
N SER A 305 49.96 -13.75 -41.27
CA SER A 305 50.66 -14.21 -40.06
C SER A 305 49.74 -14.98 -39.12
N ASP A 306 50.04 -16.28 -39.04
CA ASP A 306 49.82 -17.22 -37.94
C ASP A 306 48.42 -17.36 -37.30
N ALA A 307 47.81 -18.50 -37.62
CA ALA A 307 46.83 -19.16 -36.76
C ALA A 307 47.52 -19.67 -35.49
N GLU A 308 46.90 -19.41 -34.34
CA GLU A 308 46.82 -20.23 -33.10
C GLU A 308 46.59 -19.28 -31.91
N ASP A 309 45.32 -18.98 -31.61
CA ASP A 309 44.82 -18.90 -30.22
C ASP A 309 43.28 -18.83 -30.29
N ASP A 310 42.61 -19.99 -30.26
CA ASP A 310 41.23 -20.08 -29.80
C ASP A 310 41.24 -19.83 -28.27
N GLY A 311 41.56 -18.60 -27.88
CA GLY A 311 41.36 -18.12 -26.52
C GLY A 311 39.91 -17.74 -26.39
N GLU A 312 39.16 -18.46 -25.56
CA GLU A 312 37.93 -17.96 -24.94
C GLU A 312 38.11 -16.49 -24.55
N PRO A 313 37.06 -15.63 -24.65
CA PRO A 313 37.21 -14.23 -24.27
C PRO A 313 37.69 -14.20 -22.82
N VAL A 314 38.99 -13.97 -22.62
CA VAL A 314 39.58 -13.78 -21.30
C VAL A 314 38.95 -12.49 -20.84
N VAL A 315 37.86 -12.61 -20.10
CA VAL A 315 37.14 -11.48 -19.54
C VAL A 315 38.18 -10.70 -18.79
N ASP A 316 38.45 -9.45 -19.23
CA ASP A 316 39.43 -8.61 -18.57
C ASP A 316 38.91 -8.34 -17.17
N ARG A 317 39.28 -9.21 -16.24
CA ARG A 317 38.81 -9.19 -14.86
C ARG A 317 39.11 -7.85 -14.21
N HIS A 318 40.23 -7.24 -14.58
CA HIS A 318 40.60 -5.92 -14.10
C HIS A 318 39.66 -4.84 -14.67
N GLY A 319 39.31 -4.93 -15.96
CA GLY A 319 38.30 -4.09 -16.60
C GLY A 319 36.91 -4.27 -15.99
N LEU A 320 36.44 -5.51 -15.87
CA LEU A 320 35.13 -5.84 -15.31
C LEU A 320 34.99 -5.43 -13.84
N ALA A 321 36.01 -5.66 -13.02
CA ALA A 321 36.04 -5.18 -11.63
C ALA A 321 36.02 -3.65 -11.54
N ARG A 322 36.67 -2.97 -12.48
CA ARG A 322 36.67 -1.51 -12.55
C ARG A 322 35.30 -0.97 -12.95
N ASP A 323 34.64 -1.57 -13.93
CA ASP A 323 33.35 -1.13 -14.45
C ASP A 323 32.25 -1.32 -13.39
N LEU A 324 32.20 -2.49 -12.75
CA LEU A 324 31.30 -2.74 -11.61
C LEU A 324 31.56 -1.80 -10.44
N ALA A 325 32.82 -1.50 -10.13
CA ALA A 325 33.16 -0.54 -9.09
C ALA A 325 32.75 0.90 -9.46
N MET A 326 32.78 1.27 -10.74
CA MET A 326 32.31 2.58 -11.21
C MET A 326 30.79 2.71 -11.09
N GLU A 327 30.05 1.69 -11.52
CA GLU A 327 28.59 1.64 -11.41
C GLU A 327 28.15 1.71 -9.94
N LEU A 328 28.75 0.89 -9.07
CA LEU A 328 28.44 0.88 -7.64
C LEU A 328 28.76 2.22 -6.98
N ARG A 329 29.84 2.90 -7.41
CA ARG A 329 30.21 4.23 -6.91
C ARG A 329 29.20 5.30 -7.31
N GLU A 330 28.65 5.22 -8.52
CA GLU A 330 27.63 6.15 -8.98
C GLU A 330 26.35 5.98 -8.17
N ARG A 331 25.88 4.74 -7.98
CA ARG A 331 24.74 4.45 -7.12
C ARG A 331 24.97 4.94 -5.68
N LEU A 332 26.13 4.65 -5.07
CA LEU A 332 26.45 5.10 -3.72
C LEU A 332 26.50 6.62 -3.56
N ARG A 333 26.81 7.37 -4.62
CA ARG A 333 26.82 8.84 -4.56
C ARG A 333 25.42 9.42 -4.38
N ASP A 334 24.41 8.74 -4.91
CA ASP A 334 23.02 9.21 -4.79
C ASP A 334 22.41 8.85 -3.43
N LEU A 335 22.99 7.87 -2.72
CA LEU A 335 22.58 7.43 -1.38
C LEU A 335 23.27 8.18 -0.21
N VAL A 336 24.44 8.80 -0.42
CA VAL A 336 25.29 9.42 0.64
C VAL A 336 25.46 10.92 0.44
#